data_AF-A0A851ING6-F1
#
_entry.id   AF-A0A851ING6-F1
#
_cell.length_a   1.000
_cell.length_b   1.000
_cell.length_c   1.000
_cell.angle_alpha   90.00
_cell.angle_beta   90.00
_cell.angle_gamma   90.00
#
_symmetry.space_group_name_H-M   'P 1'
#
loop_
_entity.id
_entity.type
_entity.pdbx_description
1 polymer ?
#
loop_
_entity_poly.entity_id
_entity_poly.type
_entity_poly.pdbx_seq_one_letter_code
_entity_poly.pdbx_strand_id
1 'polypeptide(L)' 'MSYKVPELFRCEEDCCGCSACAAICPADAISMQKNAEGFAYPCIDEVLCIGCRLCIRVCPLKAASEALSPLSES' A
#
# COMPACT_ATOMS: atom_id res chain seq x y z
N MET A 1 -20.99 6.78 2.92
CA MET A 1 -19.90 7.42 2.16
C MET A 1 -19.35 6.36 1.20
N SER A 2 -19.33 6.60 -0.11
CA SER A 2 -19.02 5.55 -1.12
C SER A 2 -17.63 5.70 -1.74
N TYR A 3 -16.59 5.98 -0.94
CA TYR A 3 -15.23 5.96 -1.49
C TYR A 3 -14.67 4.53 -1.46
N LYS A 4 -13.97 4.17 -2.54
CA LYS A 4 -13.30 2.88 -2.66
C LYS A 4 -12.01 2.89 -1.85
N VAL A 5 -11.84 1.90 -0.98
CA VAL A 5 -10.61 1.69 -0.20
C VAL A 5 -9.47 1.34 -1.17
N PRO A 6 -8.27 1.93 -1.01
CA PRO A 6 -7.14 1.66 -1.90
C PRO A 6 -6.55 0.26 -1.69
N GLU A 7 -6.20 -0.43 -2.77
CA GLU A 7 -5.49 -1.72 -2.75
C GLU A 7 -3.99 -1.48 -2.56
N LEU A 8 -3.42 -1.92 -1.43
CA LEU A 8 -1.99 -1.70 -1.11
C LEU A 8 -1.06 -2.75 -1.72
N PHE A 9 -1.52 -3.99 -1.83
CA PHE A 9 -0.78 -5.10 -2.41
C PHE A 9 -1.79 -6.14 -2.91
N ARG A 10 -1.43 -6.89 -3.95
CA ARG A 10 -2.25 -7.99 -4.47
C ARG A 10 -1.62 -9.34 -4.15
N CYS A 11 -0.31 -9.42 -4.30
CA CYS A 11 0.50 -10.57 -3.93
C CYS A 11 1.59 -10.16 -2.92
N GLU A 12 2.18 -11.15 -2.26
CA GLU A 12 3.25 -10.93 -1.27
C GLU A 12 4.47 -10.21 -1.86
N GLU A 13 4.70 -10.38 -3.16
CA GLU A 13 5.78 -9.73 -3.92
C GLU A 13 5.58 -8.22 -4.10
N ASP A 14 4.34 -7.72 -3.97
CA ASP A 14 4.00 -6.30 -4.12
C ASP A 14 4.25 -5.48 -2.84
N CYS A 15 4.64 -6.12 -1.75
CA CYS A 15 4.80 -5.49 -0.45
C CYS A 15 6.05 -6.00 0.27
N CYS A 16 6.98 -5.09 0.55
CA CYS A 16 8.18 -5.39 1.33
C CYS A 16 8.00 -5.24 2.85
N GLY A 17 6.78 -4.96 3.33
CA GLY A 17 6.49 -4.82 4.75
C GLY A 17 7.11 -3.60 5.44
N CYS A 18 7.54 -2.57 4.69
CA CYS A 18 8.25 -1.39 5.23
C CYS A 18 7.42 -0.49 6.16
N SER A 19 6.11 -0.73 6.30
CA SER A 19 5.16 0.02 7.14
C SER A 19 4.95 1.52 6.81
N ALA A 20 5.55 2.04 5.73
CA ALA A 20 5.39 3.44 5.33
C ALA A 20 3.92 3.85 5.11
N CYS A 21 3.11 2.95 4.56
CA CYS A 21 1.68 3.15 4.36
C CYS A 21 0.92 3.36 5.67
N ALA A 22 1.27 2.61 6.73
CA ALA A 22 0.70 2.77 8.06
C ALA A 22 1.15 4.09 8.70
N ALA A 23 2.46 4.37 8.64
CA ALA A 23 3.03 5.58 9.24
C ALA A 23 2.47 6.89 8.68
N ILE A 24 2.11 6.94 7.39
CA ILE A 24 1.56 8.15 6.77
C ILE A 24 0.03 8.28 6.91
N CYS A 25 -0.66 7.25 7.40
CA CYS A 25 -2.12 7.25 7.42
C CYS A 25 -2.65 8.22 8.50
N PRO A 26 -3.29 9.35 8.13
CA PRO A 26 -3.74 10.34 9.12
C PRO A 26 -4.95 9.86 9.94
N ALA A 27 -5.63 8.81 9.48
CA ALA A 27 -6.79 8.22 10.13
C ALA A 27 -6.44 6.98 10.96
N ASP A 28 -5.15 6.62 11.04
CA ASP A 28 -4.68 5.38 11.69
C ASP A 28 -5.39 4.11 11.17
N ALA A 29 -5.89 4.17 9.93
CA ALA A 29 -6.74 3.12 9.36
C ALA A 29 -5.95 1.89 8.88
N ILE A 30 -4.65 1.78 9.16
CA ILE A 30 -3.78 0.75 8.59
C ILE A 30 -2.94 0.12 9.69
N SER A 31 -3.11 -1.20 9.88
CA SER A 31 -2.34 -2.00 10.83
C SER A 31 -1.45 -3.00 10.10
N MET A 32 -0.23 -3.24 10.60
CA MET A 32 0.67 -4.24 10.04
C MET A 32 0.43 -5.60 10.71
N GLN A 33 -0.05 -6.58 9.97
CA GLN A 33 -0.31 -7.93 10.47
C GLN A 33 0.68 -8.93 9.89
N LYS A 34 1.20 -9.83 10.72
CA LYS A 34 2.13 -10.87 10.29
C LYS A 34 1.38 -12.07 9.72
N ASN A 35 1.84 -12.58 8.58
CA ASN A 35 1.41 -13.89 8.06
C ASN A 35 2.07 -15.04 8.85
N ALA A 36 1.79 -16.28 8.48
CA ALA A 36 2.33 -17.48 9.13
C ALA A 36 3.86 -17.59 9.06
N GLU A 37 4.48 -16.98 8.04
CA GLU A 37 5.93 -16.97 7.82
C GLU A 37 6.62 -15.82 8.56
N GLY A 38 5.85 -14.92 9.19
CA GLY A 38 6.35 -13.79 9.97
C GLY A 38 6.51 -12.49 9.17
N PHE A 39 6.15 -12.47 7.89
CA PHE A 39 6.15 -11.26 7.06
C PHE A 39 4.96 -10.37 7.40
N ALA A 40 5.20 -9.07 7.58
CA ALA A 40 4.17 -8.10 7.96
C ALA A 40 3.56 -7.42 6.74
N TYR A 41 2.24 -7.47 6.62
CA TYR A 41 1.47 -6.87 5.54
C TYR A 41 0.43 -5.87 6.08
N PRO A 42 0.14 -4.79 5.32
CA PRO A 42 -0.82 -3.79 5.76
C PRO A 42 -2.26 -4.29 5.61
N CYS A 43 -3.04 -4.21 6.69
CA CYS A 43 -4.48 -4.43 6.70
C CYS A 43 -5.19 -3.07 6.87
N ILE A 44 -6.11 -2.74 5.97
CA ILE A 44 -6.86 -1.48 6.01
C ILE A 44 -8.20 -1.70 6.72
N ASP A 45 -8.47 -0.88 7.73
CA ASP A 45 -9.80 -0.73 8.32
C ASP A 45 -10.65 0.16 7.42
N GLU A 46 -11.66 -0.43 6.78
CA GLU A 46 -12.55 0.27 5.84
C GLU A 46 -13.44 1.33 6.52
N VAL A 47 -13.70 1.19 7.82
CA VAL A 47 -14.52 2.12 8.61
C VAL A 47 -13.73 3.38 8.95
N LEU A 48 -12.44 3.23 9.25
CA LEU A 48 -11.55 4.36 9.57
C LEU A 48 -10.93 5.01 8.33
N CYS A 49 -10.72 4.24 7.26
CA CYS A 49 -10.10 4.75 6.05
C CYS A 49 -10.91 5.92 5.49
N ILE A 50 -10.29 7.05 5.18
CA ILE A 50 -10.96 8.24 4.61
C ILE A 50 -10.72 8.42 3.10
N GLY A 51 -10.11 7.43 2.43
CA GLY A 51 -9.87 7.46 0.98
C GLY A 51 -8.84 8.50 0.50
N CYS A 52 -7.95 9.00 1.38
CA CYS A 52 -6.97 10.06 1.05
C CYS A 52 -5.80 9.63 0.14
N ARG A 53 -5.60 8.31 -0.04
CA ARG A 53 -4.58 7.68 -0.91
C ARG A 53 -3.12 8.07 -0.61
N LEU A 54 -2.82 8.59 0.58
CA LEU A 54 -1.44 8.87 1.01
C LEU A 54 -0.61 7.59 1.10
N CYS A 55 -1.23 6.48 1.53
CA CYS A 55 -0.62 5.16 1.62
C CYS A 55 -0.09 4.63 0.27
N ILE A 56 -0.71 5.00 -0.85
CA ILE A 56 -0.24 4.66 -2.20
C ILE A 56 0.93 5.55 -2.59
N ARG A 57 0.81 6.86 -2.36
CA ARG A 57 1.84 7.85 -2.72
C ARG A 57 3.17 7.64 -1.99
N VAL A 58 3.12 7.21 -0.72
CA VAL A 58 4.32 6.94 0.07
C VAL A 58 4.97 5.60 -0.29
N CYS A 59 4.24 4.69 -0.93
CA CYS A 59 4.72 3.34 -1.18
C CYS A 59 5.73 3.35 -2.34
N PRO A 60 7.02 3.05 -2.09
CA PRO A 60 8.03 3.09 -3.14
C PRO A 60 7.76 2.05 -4.24
N LEU A 61 7.19 0.89 -3.89
CA LEU A 61 6.85 -0.17 -4.83
C LEU A 61 5.69 0.23 -5.77
N LYS A 62 4.78 1.10 -5.33
CA LYS A 62 3.70 1.62 -6.17
C LYS A 62 4.16 2.83 -7.00
N ALA A 63 4.98 3.70 -6.43
CA ALA A 63 5.57 4.82 -7.16
C ALA A 63 6.52 4.36 -8.28
N ALA A 64 7.24 3.25 -8.08
CA ALA A 64 8.16 2.70 -9.07
C ALA A 64 7.46 2.08 -10.31
N SER A 65 6.18 1.71 -10.21
CA SER A 65 5.41 1.17 -11.35
C SER A 65 5.14 2.21 -12.45
N GLU A 66 5.40 3.49 -12.20
CA GLU A 66 5.30 4.56 -13.20
C GLU A 66 6.67 4.94 -13.80
N ALA A 67 7.75 4.28 -13.36
CA ALA A 67 9.12 4.54 -13.80
C ALA A 67 9.69 3.45 -14.74
N LEU A 68 8.92 2.42 -15.09
CA LEU A 68 9.32 1.42 -16.09
C LEU A 68 8.53 1.53 -17.39
N SER A 69 8.63 2.69 -18.03
CA SER A 69 8.56 2.79 -19.48
C SER A 69 9.69 3.68 -20.01
N PRO A 70 10.91 3.14 -20.02
CA PRO A 70 11.75 3.33 -21.18
C PRO A 70 12.12 1.96 -21.75
N LEU A 71 11.24 1.38 -22.57
CA LEU A 71 11.63 0.44 -23.65
C LEU A 71 10.59 0.53 -24.79
N SER A 72 10.55 1.68 -25.46
CA SER A 72 10.57 1.66 -26.92
C SER A 72 12.04 1.57 -27.34
N GLU A 73 12.61 0.37 -27.27
CA GLU A 73 13.84 0.05 -28.00
C GLU A 73 13.59 -1.25 -28.76
N SER A 74 13.64 -1.12 -30.09
CA SER A 74 13.47 -2.12 -31.18
C SER A 74 12.06 -2.23 -31.76
#